data_AF-A0A2V5WXJ3-F1
#
_entry.id   AF-A0A2V5WXJ3-F1
#
_cell.length_a   1.000
_cell.length_b   1.000
_cell.length_c   1.000
_cell.angle_alpha   90.00
_cell.angle_beta   90.00
_cell.angle_gamma   90.00
#
_symmetry.space_group_name_H-M   'P 1'
#
loop_
_entity.id
_entity.type
_entity.pdbx_description
1 polymer ?
#
loop_
_entity_poly.entity_id
_entity_poly.type
_entity_poly.pdbx_seq_one_letter_code
_entity_poly.pdbx_strand_id
1 'polypeptide(L)'
;MENAERSLHPFTPSGYVLAPIHGVDDRTPLRICVLVHSEPDPVSGPFVLLRELPGSRVYLGAVCDAEARIQDWVEVWVQTLELRELAFSSYQERLSNHAFDQRWRSECAMYKESLPQRVIATDMEEKNPGPILIKQRASGANTAFAGTETTNWRICQDDAVLESFGLPPYSTSPFRYLHEPNATATKTFLATAPDVPANSHTQGIERLNAVPGVRVVFNPHAGLIRVTRFSPLELEDYLRILEGAAWNGSGPGATRTFPGSIYAALQAWSARPKGLPFLLHGGGSPADRLNEIFFLKLSALRDMFKEVRTYVKSQQLPLLNLAPASFRVTLPDVGDQFPGLWAAKCALVKPGQAYPLKIKSTEQKYFIRLGRIDPSPFLPEGMGAHSFGIGSVRIRNVVSEADGIALEGTLVAEDYLGLDPHDLLWFKLPLSEERLEFYAHVYKEAVGPREARFRTVPAKLSDSVVASLKRVAGTVFPKSPYEIWPLLSSPCDLFALGVMAVRMLLANSKSNLPVILDEVLSLGRRLGEEPGQENSFVPRLKSLIERDQHLLDLVSPHALIESGDPPPEARSKIRFELWLEVIGDVSPLALETVFDRPIQELETLLLRLRSVLAPSLSANDEIAGVLLEQLANG
;
A
#
# COMPACT_ATOMS: atom_id res chain seq x y z
N MET A 1 38.87 19.80 -7.02
CA MET A 1 38.15 18.73 -6.29
C MET A 1 38.81 17.44 -6.69
N GLU A 2 39.54 16.81 -5.78
CA GLU A 2 40.11 15.49 -6.01
C GLU A 2 38.97 14.50 -6.25
N ASN A 3 38.98 13.84 -7.41
CA ASN A 3 38.15 12.68 -7.68
C ASN A 3 38.64 11.56 -6.77
N ALA A 4 38.20 11.56 -5.51
CA ALA A 4 38.27 10.36 -4.69
C ALA A 4 37.53 9.28 -5.48
N GLU A 5 38.28 8.27 -5.95
CA GLU A 5 37.73 7.10 -6.63
C GLU A 5 36.58 6.58 -5.77
N ARG A 6 35.35 6.82 -6.24
CA ARG A 6 34.16 6.35 -5.55
C ARG A 6 34.28 4.83 -5.54
N SER A 7 34.52 4.25 -4.36
CA SER A 7 34.33 2.81 -4.18
C SER A 7 32.92 2.49 -4.67
N LEU A 8 32.82 1.80 -5.80
CA LEU A 8 31.57 1.63 -6.54
C LEU A 8 30.54 0.78 -5.78
N HIS A 9 30.99 0.03 -4.77
CA HIS A 9 30.13 -0.90 -4.05
C HIS A 9 29.93 -0.50 -2.59
N PRO A 10 28.67 -0.45 -2.12
CA PRO A 10 28.37 -0.23 -0.72
C PRO A 10 28.89 -1.38 0.16
N PHE A 11 29.37 -1.03 1.35
CA PHE A 11 29.78 -1.98 2.39
C PHE A 11 28.63 -2.23 3.37
N THR A 12 28.68 -3.38 4.05
CA THR A 12 27.74 -3.67 5.15
C THR A 12 27.93 -2.63 6.26
N PRO A 13 26.87 -1.95 6.73
CA PRO A 13 26.98 -0.97 7.80
C PRO A 13 27.53 -1.58 9.09
N SER A 14 28.28 -0.79 9.86
CA SER A 14 28.80 -1.22 11.16
C SER A 14 27.67 -1.65 12.10
N GLY A 15 27.86 -2.77 12.80
CA GLY A 15 26.84 -3.31 13.70
C GLY A 15 25.84 -4.25 13.01
N TYR A 16 26.04 -4.58 11.74
CA TYR A 16 25.22 -5.53 11.00
C TYR A 16 26.05 -6.62 10.35
N VAL A 17 25.39 -7.74 10.01
CA VAL A 17 25.93 -8.85 9.24
C VAL A 17 24.90 -9.33 8.23
N LEU A 18 25.39 -9.79 7.08
CA LEU A 18 24.56 -10.35 6.01
C LEU A 18 24.36 -11.86 6.24
N ALA A 19 23.11 -12.31 6.26
CA ALA A 19 22.77 -13.73 6.40
C ALA A 19 22.07 -14.23 5.12
N PRO A 20 22.68 -15.17 4.36
CA PRO A 20 22.05 -15.77 3.19
C PRO A 20 20.70 -16.42 3.51
N ILE A 21 19.69 -16.19 2.67
CA ILE A 21 18.34 -16.74 2.86
C ILE A 21 18.04 -17.95 1.95
N HIS A 22 19.08 -18.54 1.37
CA HIS A 22 18.98 -19.75 0.55
C HIS A 22 20.24 -20.62 0.75
N GLY A 23 20.20 -21.86 0.25
CA GLY A 23 21.40 -22.70 0.21
C GLY A 23 22.49 -22.02 -0.60
N VAL A 24 23.65 -21.81 0.02
CA VAL A 24 24.83 -21.20 -0.60
C VAL A 24 26.00 -22.16 -0.49
N ASP A 25 26.79 -22.22 -1.55
CA ASP A 25 28.11 -22.84 -1.56
C ASP A 25 29.18 -21.81 -1.96
N ASP A 26 30.44 -22.23 -1.96
CA ASP A 26 31.57 -21.36 -2.38
C ASP A 26 31.53 -20.99 -3.86
N ARG A 27 30.70 -21.66 -4.66
CA ARG A 27 30.54 -21.41 -6.10
C ARG A 27 29.40 -20.47 -6.41
N THR A 28 28.58 -20.12 -5.42
CA THR A 28 27.40 -19.27 -5.58
C THR A 28 27.85 -17.81 -5.74
N PRO A 29 27.79 -17.24 -6.97
CA PRO A 29 28.43 -15.96 -7.26
C PRO A 29 27.66 -14.77 -6.67
N LEU A 30 26.33 -14.89 -6.57
CA LEU A 30 25.44 -13.91 -5.97
C LEU A 30 24.60 -14.56 -4.89
N ARG A 31 24.50 -13.88 -3.75
CA ARG A 31 23.77 -14.33 -2.56
C ARG A 31 22.70 -13.32 -2.23
N ILE A 32 21.49 -13.79 -1.99
CA ILE A 32 20.42 -12.96 -1.42
C ILE A 32 20.49 -13.11 0.09
N CYS A 33 20.66 -11.99 0.77
CA CYS A 33 20.87 -11.93 2.21
C CYS A 33 19.80 -11.06 2.88
N VAL A 34 19.46 -11.40 4.12
CA VAL A 34 18.77 -10.50 5.04
C VAL A 34 19.80 -9.80 5.93
N LEU A 35 19.54 -8.54 6.29
CA LEU A 35 20.40 -7.78 7.19
C LEU A 35 20.03 -8.09 8.65
N VAL A 36 21.01 -8.56 9.42
CA VAL A 36 20.86 -8.97 10.83
C VAL A 36 21.71 -8.06 11.68
N HIS A 37 21.17 -7.55 12.80
CA HIS A 37 21.99 -6.84 13.78
C HIS A 37 23.11 -7.76 14.28
N SER A 38 24.33 -7.28 14.52
CA SER A 38 25.42 -8.11 15.07
C SER A 38 25.21 -8.42 16.55
N GLU A 39 24.55 -7.52 17.28
CA GLU A 39 24.15 -7.68 18.68
C GLU A 39 22.62 -7.66 18.80
N PRO A 40 22.00 -8.32 19.80
CA PRO A 40 20.55 -8.25 19.97
C PRO A 40 20.09 -6.81 20.25
N ASP A 41 19.23 -6.26 19.39
CA ASP A 41 18.52 -5.02 19.68
C ASP A 41 17.20 -5.39 20.39
N PRO A 42 17.01 -5.02 21.67
CA PRO A 42 15.80 -5.36 22.42
C PRO A 42 14.55 -4.64 21.91
N VAL A 43 14.71 -3.56 21.14
CA VAL A 43 13.60 -2.75 20.62
C VAL A 43 13.27 -3.14 19.19
N SER A 44 14.27 -3.15 18.31
CA SER A 44 14.06 -3.37 16.87
C SER A 44 14.03 -4.85 16.48
N GLY A 45 14.45 -5.73 17.39
CA GLY A 45 14.59 -7.15 17.13
C GLY A 45 15.87 -7.49 16.33
N PRO A 46 16.00 -8.75 15.87
CA PRO A 46 17.23 -9.24 15.26
C PRO A 46 17.43 -8.79 13.81
N PHE A 47 16.37 -8.37 13.12
CA PHE A 47 16.37 -7.97 11.71
C PHE A 47 16.02 -6.50 11.56
N VAL A 48 16.51 -5.87 10.50
CA VAL A 48 16.06 -4.51 10.13
C VAL A 48 14.68 -4.61 9.48
N LEU A 49 13.64 -4.43 10.30
CA LEU A 49 12.24 -4.39 9.85
C LEU A 49 11.97 -3.06 9.15
N LEU A 50 11.62 -3.11 7.86
CA LEU A 50 11.21 -1.94 7.09
C LEU A 50 9.73 -1.63 7.33
N ARG A 51 8.88 -2.66 7.29
CA ARG A 51 7.42 -2.54 7.41
C ARG A 51 6.82 -3.82 7.98
N GLU A 52 5.78 -3.64 8.78
CA GLU A 52 4.84 -4.69 9.17
C GLU A 52 3.51 -4.42 8.48
N LEU A 53 3.00 -5.41 7.75
CA LEU A 53 1.79 -5.30 6.96
C LEU A 53 0.89 -6.50 7.24
N PRO A 54 -0.43 -6.37 7.02
CA PRO A 54 -1.32 -7.50 7.02
C PRO A 54 -0.80 -8.70 6.22
N GLY A 55 -0.40 -9.76 6.92
CA GLY A 55 0.03 -11.03 6.33
C GLY A 55 1.46 -11.02 5.77
N SER A 56 2.25 -9.98 6.05
CA SER A 56 3.65 -9.95 5.64
C SER A 56 4.53 -9.07 6.52
N ARG A 57 5.79 -9.47 6.68
CA ARG A 57 6.85 -8.63 7.22
C ARG A 57 7.88 -8.35 6.14
N VAL A 58 8.34 -7.11 6.08
CA VAL A 58 9.30 -6.67 5.06
C VAL A 58 10.60 -6.30 5.75
N TYR A 59 11.66 -7.03 5.45
CA TYR A 59 12.98 -6.81 6.01
C TYR A 59 13.91 -6.16 4.98
N LEU A 60 14.89 -5.40 5.45
CA LEU A 60 16.00 -4.96 4.61
C LEU A 60 16.94 -6.14 4.36
N GLY A 61 17.29 -6.33 3.10
CA GLY A 61 18.26 -7.31 2.64
C GLY A 61 19.16 -6.74 1.56
N ALA A 62 20.04 -7.57 1.03
CA ALA A 62 20.94 -7.20 -0.05
C ALA A 62 21.22 -8.37 -0.99
N VAL A 63 21.43 -8.07 -2.27
CA VAL A 63 22.13 -8.96 -3.20
C VAL A 63 23.61 -8.68 -3.06
N CYS A 64 24.39 -9.71 -2.76
CA CYS A 64 25.82 -9.58 -2.48
C CYS A 64 26.62 -10.55 -3.34
N ASP A 65 27.87 -10.20 -3.66
CA ASP A 65 28.80 -11.15 -4.27
C ASP A 65 29.41 -12.12 -3.24
N ALA A 66 30.29 -13.02 -3.69
CA ALA A 66 30.97 -13.99 -2.82
C ALA A 66 31.86 -13.34 -1.73
N GLU A 67 32.26 -12.07 -1.90
CA GLU A 67 33.06 -11.31 -0.95
C GLU A 67 32.21 -10.43 -0.01
N ALA A 68 30.88 -10.57 -0.06
CA ALA A 68 29.92 -9.76 0.68
C ALA A 68 29.91 -8.28 0.31
N ARG A 69 30.34 -7.93 -0.92
CA ARG A 69 30.13 -6.58 -1.45
C ARG A 69 28.69 -6.49 -1.92
N ILE A 70 28.01 -5.43 -1.49
CA ILE A 70 26.60 -5.24 -1.81
C ILE A 70 26.50 -4.76 -3.26
N GLN A 71 25.75 -5.51 -4.05
CA GLN A 71 25.44 -5.19 -5.45
C GLN A 71 24.14 -4.41 -5.56
N ASP A 72 23.14 -4.77 -4.74
CA ASP A 72 21.85 -4.09 -4.71
C ASP A 72 21.20 -4.24 -3.32
N TRP A 73 20.45 -3.23 -2.89
CA TRP A 73 19.63 -3.32 -1.68
C TRP A 73 18.26 -3.87 -2.06
N VAL A 74 17.72 -4.76 -1.24
CA VAL A 74 16.43 -5.41 -1.51
C VAL A 74 15.52 -5.39 -0.30
N GLU A 75 14.23 -5.45 -0.57
CA GLU A 75 13.20 -5.77 0.39
C GLU A 75 12.95 -7.28 0.34
N VAL A 76 13.10 -7.94 1.49
CA VAL A 76 12.79 -9.34 1.66
C VAL A 76 11.43 -9.44 2.34
N TRP A 77 10.41 -9.72 1.55
CA TRP A 77 9.04 -9.89 1.99
C TRP A 77 8.84 -11.33 2.45
N VAL A 78 8.41 -11.51 3.70
CA VAL A 78 8.11 -12.82 4.29
C VAL A 78 6.63 -12.87 4.62
N GLN A 79 5.91 -13.83 4.04
CA GLN A 79 4.51 -14.07 4.34
C GLN A 79 4.34 -14.49 5.81
N THR A 80 3.50 -13.77 6.56
CA THR A 80 3.16 -14.07 7.95
C THR A 80 1.68 -14.38 8.09
N LEU A 81 1.28 -14.94 9.24
CA LEU A 81 -0.11 -15.30 9.54
C LEU A 81 -0.72 -14.46 10.65
N GLU A 82 -0.17 -13.28 10.92
CA GLU A 82 -0.62 -12.39 11.99
C GLU A 82 -2.00 -11.76 11.71
N LEU A 83 -2.63 -12.11 10.60
CA LEU A 83 -3.99 -11.71 10.25
C LEU A 83 -5.09 -12.44 11.00
N ARG A 84 -4.74 -13.32 11.96
CA ARG A 84 -5.72 -14.02 12.80
C ARG A 84 -6.59 -13.10 13.63
N GLU A 85 -6.13 -11.89 13.93
CA GLU A 85 -6.91 -10.88 14.66
C GLU A 85 -8.04 -10.27 13.82
N LEU A 86 -8.09 -10.51 12.50
CA LEU A 86 -9.17 -10.06 11.62
C LEU A 86 -10.34 -11.03 11.56
N ALA A 87 -10.66 -11.67 12.68
CA ALA A 87 -11.94 -12.32 12.81
C ALA A 87 -13.03 -11.25 12.73
N PHE A 88 -13.55 -10.99 11.52
CA PHE A 88 -14.88 -10.40 11.37
C PHE A 88 -15.80 -11.26 12.24
N SER A 89 -16.51 -10.64 13.18
CA SER A 89 -17.12 -11.28 14.36
C SER A 89 -18.04 -12.47 14.06
N SER A 90 -18.33 -12.72 12.78
CA SER A 90 -19.24 -13.74 12.32
C SER A 90 -18.93 -14.37 10.95
N TYR A 91 -18.04 -13.79 10.13
CA TYR A 91 -17.69 -14.36 8.82
C TYR A 91 -16.74 -15.55 9.04
N GLN A 92 -17.31 -16.75 9.05
CA GLN A 92 -16.63 -18.00 9.38
C GLN A 92 -15.65 -18.49 8.31
N GLU A 93 -15.55 -17.83 7.16
CA GLU A 93 -14.47 -18.09 6.21
C GLU A 93 -13.17 -17.53 6.80
N ARG A 94 -12.62 -18.28 7.77
CA ARG A 94 -11.28 -18.05 8.29
C ARG A 94 -10.36 -18.03 7.08
N LEU A 95 -9.61 -16.94 6.91
CA LEU A 95 -8.57 -16.86 5.90
C LEU A 95 -7.65 -18.07 6.09
N SER A 96 -7.77 -19.04 5.18
CA SER A 96 -7.01 -20.27 5.27
C SER A 96 -5.61 -20.07 4.71
N ASN A 97 -4.68 -20.97 5.03
CA ASN A 97 -3.36 -20.91 4.42
C ASN A 97 -3.41 -20.96 2.89
N HIS A 98 -4.33 -21.76 2.34
CA HIS A 98 -4.53 -21.84 0.90
C HIS A 98 -4.93 -20.47 0.30
N ALA A 99 -5.88 -19.77 0.93
CA ALA A 99 -6.28 -18.44 0.50
C ALA A 99 -5.12 -17.42 0.58
N PHE A 100 -4.33 -17.46 1.66
CA PHE A 100 -3.15 -16.60 1.81
C PHE A 100 -2.08 -16.87 0.76
N ASP A 101 -1.78 -18.14 0.49
CA ASP A 101 -0.77 -18.55 -0.49
C ASP A 101 -1.23 -18.23 -1.91
N GLN A 102 -2.50 -18.48 -2.24
CA GLN A 102 -3.07 -18.12 -3.55
C GLN A 102 -2.99 -16.62 -3.80
N ARG A 103 -3.38 -15.82 -2.82
CA ARG A 103 -3.27 -14.36 -2.89
C ARG A 103 -1.82 -13.91 -3.08
N TRP A 104 -0.90 -14.43 -2.27
CA TRP A 104 0.52 -14.12 -2.38
C TRP A 104 1.06 -14.40 -3.78
N ARG A 105 0.75 -15.59 -4.34
CA ARG A 105 1.18 -15.98 -5.69
C ARG A 105 0.56 -15.10 -6.77
N SER A 106 -0.72 -14.74 -6.65
CA SER A 106 -1.38 -13.79 -7.58
C SER A 106 -0.69 -12.43 -7.58
N GLU A 107 -0.40 -11.89 -6.40
CA GLU A 107 0.34 -10.62 -6.26
C GLU A 107 1.75 -10.75 -6.87
N CYS A 108 2.49 -11.82 -6.55
CA CYS A 108 3.83 -12.05 -7.10
C CYS A 108 3.83 -12.17 -8.64
N ALA A 109 2.86 -12.88 -9.22
CA ALA A 109 2.71 -13.01 -10.66
C ALA A 109 2.49 -11.64 -11.33
N MET A 110 1.63 -10.81 -10.73
CA MET A 110 1.40 -9.44 -11.20
C MET A 110 2.67 -8.58 -11.14
N TYR A 111 3.42 -8.65 -10.04
CA TYR A 111 4.69 -7.91 -9.95
C TYR A 111 5.72 -8.42 -10.98
N LYS A 112 5.80 -9.73 -11.23
CA LYS A 112 6.67 -10.30 -12.27
C LYS A 112 6.31 -9.79 -13.67
N GLU A 113 5.02 -9.69 -13.98
CA GLU A 113 4.52 -9.26 -15.30
C GLU A 113 4.62 -7.73 -15.50
N SER A 114 4.17 -6.96 -14.52
CA SER A 114 4.07 -5.49 -14.63
C SER A 114 5.37 -4.76 -14.29
N LEU A 115 6.20 -5.33 -13.41
CA LEU A 115 7.40 -4.69 -12.85
C LEU A 115 8.60 -5.66 -12.80
N PRO A 116 8.97 -6.31 -13.93
CA PRO A 116 10.03 -7.32 -13.96
C PRO A 116 11.38 -6.77 -13.46
N GLN A 117 11.66 -5.49 -13.69
CA GLN A 117 12.85 -4.80 -13.20
C GLN A 117 12.88 -4.57 -11.67
N ARG A 118 11.82 -4.90 -10.93
CA ARG A 118 11.79 -4.76 -9.47
C ARG A 118 11.86 -6.10 -8.75
N VAL A 119 11.41 -7.17 -9.39
CA VAL A 119 11.34 -8.49 -8.77
C VAL A 119 12.64 -9.26 -9.03
N ILE A 120 13.13 -9.94 -8.00
CA ILE A 120 14.17 -10.96 -8.14
C ILE A 120 13.48 -12.30 -7.92
N ALA A 121 13.40 -13.11 -8.98
CA ALA A 121 12.80 -14.43 -8.91
C ALA A 121 13.69 -15.39 -8.11
N THR A 122 13.11 -16.13 -7.16
CA THR A 122 13.85 -17.00 -6.24
C THR A 122 13.25 -18.39 -6.07
N ASP A 123 12.13 -18.66 -6.73
CA ASP A 123 11.20 -19.78 -6.51
C ASP A 123 10.57 -19.84 -5.11
N MET A 124 11.10 -19.10 -4.12
CA MET A 124 10.53 -19.01 -2.78
C MET A 124 9.18 -18.29 -2.75
N GLU A 125 8.84 -17.58 -3.83
CA GLU A 125 7.54 -16.95 -4.02
C GLU A 125 6.45 -17.96 -4.40
N GLU A 126 6.83 -19.16 -4.84
CA GLU A 126 5.93 -20.24 -5.25
C GLU A 126 5.97 -21.42 -4.28
N LYS A 127 7.17 -21.73 -3.76
CA LYS A 127 7.44 -22.85 -2.85
C LYS A 127 7.81 -22.32 -1.47
N ASN A 128 7.11 -22.76 -0.44
CA ASN A 128 7.37 -22.40 0.96
C ASN A 128 8.80 -22.84 1.38
N PRO A 129 9.77 -21.93 1.52
CA PRO A 129 11.08 -22.31 2.04
C PRO A 129 10.95 -22.70 3.52
N GLY A 130 11.75 -23.68 3.94
CA GLY A 130 11.84 -24.05 5.35
C GLY A 130 12.50 -22.95 6.19
N PRO A 131 12.35 -22.99 7.52
CA PRO A 131 13.05 -22.06 8.41
C PRO A 131 14.57 -22.12 8.22
N ILE A 132 15.20 -20.96 8.37
CA ILE A 132 16.66 -20.80 8.24
C ILE A 132 17.23 -20.42 9.61
N LEU A 133 18.17 -21.22 10.10
CA LEU A 133 18.85 -20.99 11.36
C LEU A 133 20.03 -20.06 11.12
N ILE A 134 20.01 -18.87 11.71
CA ILE A 134 21.12 -17.92 11.65
C ILE A 134 21.97 -18.12 12.89
N LYS A 135 23.22 -18.54 12.70
CA LYS A 135 24.15 -18.91 13.76
C LYS A 135 24.90 -17.70 14.32
N GLN A 136 25.27 -17.78 15.59
CA GLN A 136 26.23 -16.86 16.19
C GLN A 136 27.56 -16.95 15.46
N ARG A 137 28.19 -15.80 15.24
CA ARG A 137 29.51 -15.76 14.61
C ARG A 137 30.52 -16.40 15.56
N ALA A 138 31.20 -17.45 15.10
CA ALA A 138 32.29 -18.05 15.87
C ALA A 138 33.38 -16.99 16.12
N SER A 139 33.81 -16.86 17.38
CA SER A 139 34.88 -15.94 17.75
C SER A 139 36.13 -16.23 16.91
N GLY A 140 36.62 -15.22 16.18
CA GLY A 140 37.80 -15.34 15.30
C GLY A 140 37.53 -15.72 13.84
N ALA A 141 36.29 -16.07 13.45
CA ALA A 141 35.97 -16.29 12.04
C ALA A 141 35.87 -14.97 11.28
N ASN A 142 36.82 -14.71 10.38
CA ASN A 142 36.82 -13.52 9.52
C ASN A 142 35.90 -13.68 8.29
N THR A 143 34.74 -14.33 8.45
CA THR A 143 33.75 -14.44 7.38
C THR A 143 32.90 -13.18 7.34
N ALA A 144 32.70 -12.63 6.14
CA ALA A 144 31.87 -11.44 5.96
C ALA A 144 30.36 -11.74 6.10
N PHE A 145 29.96 -13.01 6.02
CA PHE A 145 28.59 -13.48 6.21
C PHE A 145 28.38 -14.13 7.58
N ALA A 146 27.14 -14.08 8.06
CA ALA A 146 26.67 -14.90 9.15
C ALA A 146 26.54 -16.36 8.70
N GLY A 147 26.86 -17.30 9.59
CA GLY A 147 26.61 -18.72 9.34
C GLY A 147 25.12 -18.99 9.25
N THR A 148 24.68 -19.66 8.19
CA THR A 148 23.27 -20.02 7.99
C THR A 148 23.13 -21.51 7.76
N GLU A 149 22.04 -22.08 8.24
CA GLU A 149 21.71 -23.50 8.05
C GLU A 149 20.23 -23.63 7.67
N THR A 150 19.96 -24.21 6.51
CA THR A 150 18.60 -24.56 6.10
C THR A 150 18.15 -25.80 6.85
N THR A 151 17.00 -25.72 7.52
CA THR A 151 16.45 -26.88 8.23
C THR A 151 15.86 -27.92 7.28
N ASN A 152 15.66 -29.15 7.76
CA ASN A 152 14.85 -30.17 7.07
C ASN A 152 13.33 -30.02 7.33
N TRP A 153 12.95 -29.12 8.23
CA TRP A 153 11.55 -28.82 8.52
C TRP A 153 10.88 -28.17 7.30
N ARG A 154 9.72 -28.71 6.93
CA ARG A 154 8.90 -28.25 5.82
C ARG A 154 7.47 -28.07 6.29
N ILE A 155 6.77 -27.11 5.71
CA ILE A 155 5.35 -26.93 5.96
C ILE A 155 4.57 -28.18 5.54
N CYS A 156 3.69 -28.68 6.39
CA CYS A 156 2.81 -29.79 6.06
C CYS A 156 1.56 -29.24 5.36
N GLN A 157 1.44 -29.50 4.06
CA GLN A 157 0.28 -29.09 3.24
C GLN A 157 -0.71 -30.24 3.00
N ASP A 158 -0.41 -31.43 3.51
CA ASP A 158 -1.24 -32.62 3.38
C ASP A 158 -2.29 -32.65 4.50
N ASP A 159 -3.52 -32.31 4.14
CA ASP A 159 -4.66 -32.27 5.06
C ASP A 159 -4.93 -33.64 5.69
N ALA A 160 -4.85 -34.72 4.92
CA ALA A 160 -5.12 -36.06 5.42
C ALA A 160 -4.08 -36.48 6.47
N VAL A 161 -2.82 -36.10 6.26
CA VAL A 161 -1.78 -36.26 7.28
C VAL A 161 -2.15 -35.48 8.54
N LEU A 162 -2.48 -34.19 8.45
CA LEU A 162 -2.81 -33.38 9.64
C LEU A 162 -4.02 -33.94 10.39
N GLU A 163 -5.08 -34.28 9.67
CA GLU A 163 -6.31 -34.86 10.22
C GLU A 163 -6.06 -36.20 10.92
N SER A 164 -5.21 -37.07 10.36
CA SER A 164 -4.87 -38.36 10.98
C SER A 164 -4.19 -38.21 12.35
N PHE A 165 -3.60 -37.05 12.64
CA PHE A 165 -3.02 -36.69 13.93
C PHE A 165 -3.91 -35.75 14.75
N GLY A 166 -5.17 -35.54 14.35
CA GLY A 166 -6.12 -34.67 15.03
C GLY A 166 -5.75 -33.18 14.98
N LEU A 167 -5.02 -32.77 13.94
CA LEU A 167 -4.63 -31.37 13.70
C LEU A 167 -5.54 -30.73 12.65
N PRO A 168 -5.81 -29.41 12.74
CA PRO A 168 -6.55 -28.68 11.72
C PRO A 168 -5.92 -28.81 10.33
N PRO A 169 -6.72 -29.01 9.26
CA PRO A 169 -6.22 -29.08 7.89
C PRO A 169 -5.53 -27.78 7.46
N TYR A 170 -4.52 -27.88 6.60
CA TYR A 170 -3.80 -26.74 6.06
C TYR A 170 -4.69 -25.90 5.14
N SER A 171 -5.49 -26.55 4.29
CA SER A 171 -6.25 -25.87 3.23
C SER A 171 -7.44 -25.05 3.73
N THR A 172 -8.00 -25.41 4.88
CA THR A 172 -9.23 -24.81 5.45
C THR A 172 -8.99 -24.09 6.78
N SER A 173 -7.78 -24.14 7.34
CA SER A 173 -7.44 -23.45 8.59
C SER A 173 -6.32 -22.41 8.39
N PRO A 174 -6.21 -21.43 9.31
CA PRO A 174 -5.09 -20.49 9.35
C PRO A 174 -3.86 -21.06 10.08
N PHE A 175 -3.90 -22.33 10.51
CA PHE A 175 -2.88 -22.93 11.36
C PHE A 175 -1.81 -23.62 10.51
N ARG A 176 -0.54 -23.40 10.85
CA ARG A 176 0.60 -24.02 10.15
C ARG A 176 1.35 -24.95 11.09
N TYR A 177 1.74 -26.08 10.53
CA TYR A 177 2.55 -27.10 11.18
C TYR A 177 3.74 -27.42 10.29
N LEU A 178 4.93 -27.48 10.87
CA LEU A 178 6.12 -27.98 10.18
C LEU A 178 6.31 -29.46 10.52
N HIS A 179 6.76 -30.25 9.54
CA HIS A 179 7.18 -31.64 9.73
C HIS A 179 8.52 -31.91 9.04
N GLU A 180 9.19 -32.99 9.42
CA GLU A 180 10.32 -33.53 8.66
C GLU A 180 9.83 -34.66 7.75
N PRO A 181 9.81 -34.48 6.41
CA PRO A 181 9.22 -35.46 5.50
C PRO A 181 9.87 -36.85 5.57
N ASN A 182 11.17 -36.89 5.87
CA ASN A 182 12.00 -38.10 5.86
C ASN A 182 12.28 -38.66 7.26
N ALA A 183 11.60 -38.18 8.31
CA ALA A 183 11.81 -38.68 9.66
C ALA A 183 11.33 -40.15 9.75
N THR A 184 12.24 -41.05 10.13
CA THR A 184 11.93 -42.47 10.37
C THR A 184 11.34 -42.73 11.76
N ALA A 185 11.48 -41.76 12.67
CA ALA A 185 10.95 -41.80 14.01
C ALA A 185 9.45 -41.43 14.04
N THR A 186 8.84 -41.44 15.24
CA THR A 186 7.48 -40.95 15.46
C THR A 186 7.32 -39.56 14.85
N LYS A 187 6.37 -39.41 13.92
CA LYS A 187 6.10 -38.14 13.23
C LYS A 187 5.73 -37.08 14.27
N THR A 188 6.52 -36.02 14.34
CA THR A 188 6.28 -34.87 15.21
C THR A 188 6.08 -33.63 14.35
N PHE A 189 5.26 -32.71 14.86
CA PHE A 189 4.95 -31.45 14.19
C PHE A 189 5.42 -30.27 15.04
N LEU A 190 5.91 -29.20 14.40
CA LEU A 190 6.16 -27.92 15.07
C LEU A 190 4.99 -26.98 14.80
N ALA A 191 4.29 -26.57 15.85
CA ALA A 191 3.29 -25.52 15.79
C ALA A 191 4.00 -24.17 15.54
N THR A 192 3.65 -23.48 14.46
CA THR A 192 4.42 -22.28 14.07
C THR A 192 4.07 -21.03 14.89
N ALA A 193 3.02 -21.04 15.70
CA ALA A 193 2.61 -19.92 16.54
C ALA A 193 1.97 -20.41 17.86
N PRO A 194 1.97 -19.61 18.94
CA PRO A 194 1.56 -20.05 20.28
C PRO A 194 0.08 -20.44 20.41
N ASP A 195 -0.78 -19.84 19.60
CA ASP A 195 -2.24 -20.03 19.56
C ASP A 195 -2.68 -21.19 18.65
N VAL A 196 -1.74 -21.84 17.98
CA VAL A 196 -2.01 -23.00 17.12
C VAL A 196 -2.48 -24.18 17.99
N PRO A 197 -3.58 -24.86 17.64
CA PRO A 197 -4.03 -26.05 18.38
C PRO A 197 -2.91 -27.08 18.54
N ALA A 198 -2.66 -27.50 19.78
CA ALA A 198 -1.58 -28.41 20.14
C ALA A 198 -2.15 -29.69 20.77
N ASN A 199 -1.46 -30.81 20.53
CA ASN A 199 -1.71 -32.12 21.13
C ASN A 199 -0.39 -32.86 21.42
N SER A 200 -0.45 -34.16 21.74
CA SER A 200 0.74 -34.98 22.06
C SER A 200 1.75 -35.13 20.92
N HIS A 201 1.39 -34.80 19.68
CA HIS A 201 2.25 -34.90 18.50
C HIS A 201 2.86 -33.56 18.09
N THR A 202 2.48 -32.46 18.76
CA THR A 202 2.96 -31.12 18.45
C THR A 202 3.96 -30.62 19.48
N GLN A 203 4.96 -29.88 19.02
CA GLN A 203 5.92 -29.15 19.84
C GLN A 203 5.92 -27.67 19.43
N GLY A 204 6.38 -26.80 20.31
CA GLY A 204 6.52 -25.37 20.02
C GLY A 204 7.68 -25.07 19.05
N ILE A 205 7.57 -23.96 18.33
CA ILE A 205 8.59 -23.49 17.38
C ILE A 205 9.92 -23.13 18.07
N GLU A 206 9.90 -22.92 19.39
CA GLU A 206 11.07 -22.64 20.24
C GLU A 206 12.12 -23.74 20.15
N ARG A 207 11.74 -24.96 19.75
CA ARG A 207 12.69 -26.05 19.46
C ARG A 207 13.74 -25.66 18.42
N LEU A 208 13.42 -24.79 17.45
CA LEU A 208 14.39 -24.30 16.47
C LEU A 208 15.38 -23.32 17.09
N ASN A 209 14.94 -22.51 18.06
CA ASN A 209 15.80 -21.59 18.81
C ASN A 209 16.73 -22.33 19.80
N ALA A 210 16.35 -23.54 20.22
CA ALA A 210 17.13 -24.37 21.13
C ALA A 210 18.31 -25.10 20.46
N VAL A 211 18.44 -25.03 19.12
CA VAL A 211 19.56 -25.65 18.41
C VAL A 211 20.87 -24.94 18.79
N PRO A 212 21.92 -25.67 19.21
CA PRO A 212 23.17 -25.05 19.67
C PRO A 212 23.78 -24.09 18.64
N GLY A 213 24.12 -22.89 19.10
CA GLY A 213 24.74 -21.85 18.28
C GLY A 213 23.75 -21.07 17.40
N VAL A 214 22.47 -21.39 17.40
CA VAL A 214 21.45 -20.58 16.73
C VAL A 214 21.21 -19.30 17.53
N ARG A 215 21.21 -18.18 16.82
CA ARG A 215 20.90 -16.87 17.37
C ARG A 215 19.47 -16.46 17.11
N VAL A 216 19.02 -16.65 15.87
CA VAL A 216 17.68 -16.29 15.43
C VAL A 216 17.25 -17.21 14.30
N VAL A 217 15.95 -17.48 14.21
CA VAL A 217 15.34 -18.22 13.11
C VAL A 217 14.69 -17.24 12.16
N PHE A 218 15.10 -17.28 10.89
CA PHE A 218 14.45 -16.54 9.81
C PHE A 218 13.36 -17.40 9.17
N ASN A 219 12.23 -16.77 8.83
CA ASN A 219 11.00 -17.40 8.32
C ASN A 219 10.49 -18.60 9.16
N PRO A 220 10.24 -18.41 10.48
CA PRO A 220 9.83 -19.51 11.36
C PRO A 220 8.48 -20.14 10.99
N HIS A 221 7.64 -19.44 10.24
CA HIS A 221 6.32 -19.94 9.79
C HIS A 221 6.34 -20.64 8.43
N ALA A 222 7.53 -20.82 7.83
CA ALA A 222 7.71 -21.33 6.46
C ALA A 222 6.77 -20.63 5.47
N GLY A 223 6.64 -19.30 5.59
CA GLY A 223 5.88 -18.49 4.65
C GLY A 223 6.59 -18.35 3.32
N LEU A 224 5.82 -18.08 2.26
CA LEU A 224 6.39 -17.71 0.97
C LEU A 224 7.25 -16.44 1.13
N ILE A 225 8.29 -16.33 0.32
CA ILE A 225 9.22 -15.19 0.34
C ILE A 225 9.25 -14.55 -1.04
N ARG A 226 9.20 -13.22 -1.09
CA ARG A 226 9.39 -12.44 -2.32
C ARG A 226 10.53 -11.46 -2.09
N VAL A 227 11.38 -11.30 -3.11
CA VAL A 227 12.48 -10.35 -3.07
C VAL A 227 12.24 -9.27 -4.12
N THR A 228 12.25 -8.01 -3.68
CA THR A 228 12.11 -6.85 -4.57
C THR A 228 13.23 -5.85 -4.34
N ARG A 229 13.65 -5.11 -5.36
CA ARG A 229 14.64 -4.03 -5.20
C ARG A 229 14.14 -2.96 -4.22
N PHE A 230 15.02 -2.51 -3.33
CA PHE A 230 14.68 -1.52 -2.32
C PHE A 230 14.91 -0.10 -2.84
N SER A 231 13.92 0.76 -2.60
CA SER A 231 14.01 2.20 -2.89
C SER A 231 13.89 2.96 -1.56
N PRO A 232 14.98 3.55 -1.05
CA PRO A 232 15.00 4.14 0.29
C PRO A 232 14.15 5.40 0.42
N LEU A 233 13.91 6.11 -0.67
CA LEU A 233 13.22 7.39 -0.65
C LEU A 233 11.70 7.20 -0.63
N GLU A 234 11.07 7.54 0.50
CA GLU A 234 9.62 7.57 0.64
C GLU A 234 9.01 8.74 -0.14
N LEU A 235 7.71 8.66 -0.47
CA LEU A 235 7.03 9.77 -1.12
C LEU A 235 7.09 11.05 -0.27
N GLU A 236 6.83 10.98 1.04
CA GLU A 236 6.89 12.17 1.90
C GLU A 236 8.30 12.74 2.01
N ASP A 237 9.33 11.89 2.08
CA ASP A 237 10.72 12.37 2.06
C ASP A 237 11.02 13.10 0.74
N TYR A 238 10.58 12.55 -0.39
CA TYR A 238 10.73 13.19 -1.69
C TYR A 238 10.04 14.56 -1.74
N LEU A 239 8.79 14.66 -1.26
CA LEU A 239 8.06 15.92 -1.20
C LEU A 239 8.76 16.94 -0.32
N ARG A 240 9.24 16.52 0.87
CA ARG A 240 9.99 17.38 1.78
C ARG A 240 11.29 17.89 1.16
N ILE A 241 12.01 17.06 0.41
CA ILE A 241 13.20 17.47 -0.33
C ILE A 241 12.85 18.55 -1.36
N LEU A 242 11.79 18.34 -2.14
CA LEU A 242 11.32 19.33 -3.10
C LEU A 242 10.86 20.63 -2.41
N GLU A 243 10.29 20.53 -1.22
CA GLU A 243 9.88 21.65 -0.38
C GLU A 243 11.08 22.41 0.23
N GLY A 244 12.29 21.85 0.18
CA GLY A 244 13.55 22.46 0.62
C GLY A 244 14.16 21.86 1.89
N ALA A 245 13.59 20.79 2.44
CA ALA A 245 14.13 20.11 3.60
C ALA A 245 15.33 19.22 3.24
N ALA A 246 16.26 19.06 4.18
CA ALA A 246 17.33 18.09 4.07
C ALA A 246 16.79 16.67 4.20
N TRP A 247 17.30 15.76 3.37
CA TRP A 247 17.01 14.34 3.52
C TRP A 247 17.97 13.70 4.53
N ASN A 248 17.42 13.09 5.56
CA ASN A 248 18.20 12.46 6.63
C ASN A 248 18.39 10.94 6.44
N GLY A 249 17.95 10.40 5.29
CA GLY A 249 17.93 8.96 5.03
C GLY A 249 16.72 8.25 5.67
N SER A 250 16.61 6.95 5.40
CA SER A 250 15.47 6.10 5.81
C SER A 250 15.64 5.51 7.22
N GLY A 251 15.27 6.27 8.26
CA GLY A 251 15.21 5.77 9.65
C GLY A 251 16.47 5.99 10.51
N PRO A 252 16.46 5.53 11.79
CA PRO A 252 17.57 5.73 12.72
C PRO A 252 18.85 5.04 12.22
N GLY A 253 19.93 5.82 12.01
CA GLY A 253 21.22 5.29 11.53
C GLY A 253 21.36 5.17 10.00
N ALA A 254 20.34 5.56 9.23
CA ALA A 254 20.29 5.38 7.78
C ALA A 254 21.30 6.21 6.97
N THR A 255 21.88 7.25 7.58
CA THR A 255 22.88 8.14 6.97
C THR A 255 24.16 7.44 6.52
N ARG A 256 24.35 6.14 6.85
CA ARG A 256 25.53 5.35 6.46
C ARG A 256 25.22 4.17 5.52
N THR A 257 23.98 3.96 5.12
CA THR A 257 23.56 2.69 4.48
C THR A 257 23.81 2.66 2.96
N PHE A 258 23.87 3.82 2.29
CA PHE A 258 23.94 3.90 0.83
C PHE A 258 25.18 4.66 0.29
N PRO A 259 26.41 4.39 0.79
CA PRO A 259 27.60 5.09 0.30
C PRO A 259 27.81 4.84 -1.20
N GLY A 260 28.25 5.87 -1.92
CA GLY A 260 28.55 5.79 -3.36
C GLY A 260 27.34 5.81 -4.30
N SER A 261 26.10 5.85 -3.78
CA SER A 261 24.87 5.88 -4.59
C SER A 261 24.36 7.30 -4.89
N ILE A 262 23.41 7.41 -5.82
CA ILE A 262 22.63 8.66 -6.06
C ILE A 262 21.93 9.17 -4.79
N TYR A 263 21.62 8.29 -3.84
CA TYR A 263 21.03 8.65 -2.56
C TYR A 263 22.04 9.36 -1.63
N ALA A 264 23.31 8.95 -1.63
CA ALA A 264 24.35 9.71 -0.93
C ALA A 264 24.53 11.11 -1.53
N ALA A 265 24.45 11.21 -2.86
CA ALA A 265 24.46 12.50 -3.55
C ALA A 265 23.22 13.34 -3.17
N LEU A 266 22.02 12.75 -3.18
CA LEU A 266 20.77 13.39 -2.76
C LEU A 266 20.84 13.95 -1.34
N GLN A 267 21.41 13.18 -0.41
CA GLN A 267 21.61 13.64 0.95
C GLN A 267 22.54 14.87 0.99
N ALA A 268 23.67 14.83 0.28
CA ALA A 268 24.60 15.96 0.21
C ALA A 268 23.97 17.19 -0.46
N TRP A 269 23.17 16.99 -1.52
CA TRP A 269 22.46 18.02 -2.25
C TRP A 269 21.37 18.68 -1.41
N SER A 270 20.50 17.88 -0.79
CA SER A 270 19.38 18.36 0.02
C SER A 270 19.81 19.06 1.31
N ALA A 271 20.99 18.72 1.86
CA ALA A 271 21.56 19.43 3.00
C ALA A 271 21.90 20.91 2.70
N ARG A 272 21.94 21.30 1.42
CA ARG A 272 22.18 22.67 0.98
C ARG A 272 21.02 23.11 0.09
N PRO A 273 20.13 24.03 0.52
CA PRO A 273 18.96 24.44 -0.28
C PRO A 273 19.27 25.00 -1.68
N LYS A 274 20.50 25.43 -1.95
CA LYS A 274 21.01 25.86 -3.26
C LYS A 274 21.72 24.75 -4.06
N GLY A 275 21.90 23.57 -3.46
CA GLY A 275 22.70 22.46 -3.98
C GLY A 275 21.89 21.33 -4.63
N LEU A 276 20.56 21.42 -4.68
CA LEU A 276 19.73 20.44 -5.39
C LEU A 276 19.95 20.53 -6.90
N PRO A 277 20.13 19.39 -7.60
CA PRO A 277 20.35 19.39 -9.03
C PRO A 277 19.02 19.51 -9.77
N PHE A 278 18.57 20.74 -9.87
CA PHE A 278 17.50 21.15 -10.75
C PHE A 278 18.05 21.31 -12.18
N LEU A 279 17.27 20.96 -13.20
CA LEU A 279 17.59 21.13 -14.62
C LEU A 279 17.99 22.57 -14.92
N LEU A 280 17.32 23.52 -14.28
CA LEU A 280 17.64 24.94 -14.32
C LEU A 280 18.70 25.25 -13.26
N HIS A 281 19.89 24.65 -13.41
CA HIS A 281 21.00 24.79 -12.47
C HIS A 281 21.43 26.25 -12.25
N GLY A 282 21.71 26.61 -10.99
CA GLY A 282 22.64 27.66 -10.53
C GLY A 282 22.29 29.14 -10.79
N GLY A 283 21.51 29.45 -11.84
CA GLY A 283 21.18 30.80 -12.27
C GLY A 283 19.70 31.02 -12.61
N GLY A 284 18.85 30.00 -12.50
CA GLY A 284 17.40 30.14 -12.69
C GLY A 284 16.77 31.08 -11.66
N SER A 285 15.74 31.81 -12.08
CA SER A 285 14.98 32.67 -11.19
C SER A 285 14.23 31.84 -10.13
N PRO A 286 13.81 32.43 -8.99
CA PRO A 286 12.92 31.75 -8.05
C PRO A 286 11.64 31.18 -8.70
N ALA A 287 11.16 31.81 -9.77
CA ALA A 287 10.02 31.35 -10.56
C ALA A 287 10.32 30.06 -11.34
N ASP A 288 11.50 29.98 -11.97
CA ASP A 288 11.95 28.79 -12.70
C ASP A 288 12.00 27.56 -11.79
N ARG A 289 12.58 27.73 -10.59
CA ARG A 289 12.63 26.69 -9.57
C ARG A 289 11.23 26.22 -9.13
N LEU A 290 10.29 27.15 -8.93
CA LEU A 290 8.94 26.83 -8.51
C LEU A 290 8.18 26.01 -9.59
N ASN A 291 8.32 26.39 -10.86
CA ASN A 291 7.73 25.64 -11.98
C ASN A 291 8.37 24.25 -12.14
N GLU A 292 9.67 24.13 -11.90
CA GLU A 292 10.34 22.82 -11.94
C GLU A 292 9.86 21.90 -10.81
N ILE A 293 9.73 22.41 -9.59
CA ILE A 293 9.17 21.65 -8.46
C ILE A 293 7.73 21.22 -8.73
N PHE A 294 6.93 22.12 -9.32
CA PHE A 294 5.57 21.81 -9.75
C PHE A 294 5.53 20.64 -10.74
N PHE A 295 6.39 20.67 -11.76
CA PHE A 295 6.52 19.58 -12.73
C PHE A 295 6.95 18.25 -12.08
N LEU A 296 7.91 18.27 -11.17
CA LEU A 296 8.38 17.08 -10.46
C LEU A 296 7.28 16.45 -9.59
N LYS A 297 6.52 17.28 -8.85
CA LYS A 297 5.37 16.82 -8.06
C LYS A 297 4.27 16.24 -8.94
N LEU A 298 3.94 16.88 -10.07
CA LEU A 298 2.95 16.35 -11.01
C LEU A 298 3.39 15.06 -11.69
N SER A 299 4.68 14.93 -11.99
CA SER A 299 5.24 13.69 -12.56
C SER A 299 5.09 12.53 -11.58
N ALA A 300 5.39 12.76 -10.30
CA ALA A 300 5.17 11.76 -9.26
C ALA A 300 3.67 11.41 -9.09
N LEU A 301 2.78 12.41 -9.15
CA LEU A 301 1.33 12.18 -9.05
C LEU A 301 0.82 11.33 -10.22
N ARG A 302 1.20 11.65 -11.46
CA ARG A 302 0.87 10.85 -12.64
C ARG A 302 1.31 9.40 -12.46
N ASP A 303 2.54 9.19 -12.01
CA ASP A 303 3.08 7.85 -11.80
C ASP A 303 2.26 7.08 -10.74
N MET A 304 1.86 7.74 -9.65
CA MET A 304 0.98 7.13 -8.63
C MET A 304 -0.36 6.66 -9.21
N PHE A 305 -1.03 7.49 -10.01
CA PHE A 305 -2.29 7.11 -10.67
C PHE A 305 -2.10 5.92 -11.63
N LYS A 306 -1.01 5.92 -12.40
CA LYS A 306 -0.69 4.82 -13.32
C LYS A 306 -0.44 3.50 -12.60
N GLU A 307 0.30 3.54 -11.50
CA GLU A 307 0.62 2.36 -10.70
C GLU A 307 -0.62 1.76 -10.05
N VAL A 308 -1.47 2.61 -9.45
CA VAL A 308 -2.76 2.18 -8.87
C VAL A 308 -3.68 1.61 -9.95
N ARG A 309 -3.82 2.28 -11.09
CA ARG A 309 -4.62 1.78 -12.23
C ARG A 309 -4.12 0.41 -12.70
N THR A 310 -2.81 0.26 -12.87
CA THR A 310 -2.18 -0.99 -13.32
C THR A 310 -2.44 -2.12 -12.33
N TYR A 311 -2.33 -1.83 -11.03
CA TYR A 311 -2.67 -2.79 -9.98
C TYR A 311 -4.16 -3.18 -10.02
N VAL A 312 -5.08 -2.22 -10.01
CA VAL A 312 -6.53 -2.49 -10.02
C VAL A 312 -6.95 -3.25 -11.27
N LYS A 313 -6.41 -2.88 -12.44
CA LYS A 313 -6.71 -3.55 -13.71
C LYS A 313 -6.23 -5.01 -13.73
N SER A 314 -5.05 -5.29 -13.17
CA SER A 314 -4.48 -6.64 -13.17
C SER A 314 -5.11 -7.53 -12.10
N GLN A 315 -5.33 -7.02 -10.89
CA GLN A 315 -5.88 -7.80 -9.77
C GLN A 315 -7.40 -7.84 -9.75
N GLN A 316 -8.08 -6.90 -10.42
CA GLN A 316 -9.53 -6.70 -10.31
C GLN A 316 -9.97 -6.50 -8.84
N LEU A 317 -9.11 -5.85 -8.05
CA LEU A 317 -9.30 -5.55 -6.63
C LEU A 317 -8.89 -4.09 -6.36
N PRO A 318 -9.64 -3.33 -5.55
CA PRO A 318 -9.15 -2.06 -5.03
C PRO A 318 -8.00 -2.28 -4.02
N LEU A 319 -7.29 -1.22 -3.65
CA LEU A 319 -6.25 -1.28 -2.63
C LEU A 319 -6.83 -1.06 -1.23
N LEU A 320 -7.68 -0.05 -1.05
CA LEU A 320 -8.35 0.29 0.22
C LEU A 320 -7.39 0.67 1.37
N ASN A 321 -6.12 0.91 1.08
CA ASN A 321 -5.10 1.26 2.06
C ASN A 321 -4.07 2.27 1.54
N LEU A 322 -4.42 3.00 0.47
CA LEU A 322 -3.52 4.00 -0.09
C LEU A 322 -3.26 5.13 0.89
N ALA A 323 -2.00 5.54 0.92
CA ALA A 323 -1.42 6.57 1.76
C ALA A 323 -0.03 6.90 1.20
N PRO A 324 0.62 8.00 1.60
CA PRO A 324 1.95 8.35 1.08
C PRO A 324 2.99 7.23 1.27
N ALA A 325 2.94 6.52 2.40
CA ALA A 325 3.82 5.38 2.68
C ALA A 325 3.58 4.16 1.77
N SER A 326 2.52 4.16 0.95
CA SER A 326 2.27 3.13 -0.07
C SER A 326 3.17 3.26 -1.29
N PHE A 327 3.83 4.41 -1.43
CA PHE A 327 4.67 4.73 -2.57
C PHE A 327 6.12 4.94 -2.16
N ARG A 328 7.02 4.61 -3.08
CA ARG A 328 8.44 4.95 -3.02
C ARG A 328 8.85 5.66 -4.29
N VAL A 329 9.82 6.56 -4.16
CA VAL A 329 10.41 7.26 -5.28
C VAL A 329 11.78 6.65 -5.57
N THR A 330 11.92 6.05 -6.74
CA THR A 330 13.20 5.51 -7.20
C THR A 330 13.93 6.58 -8.00
N LEU A 331 15.21 6.78 -7.69
CA LEU A 331 16.11 7.63 -8.46
C LEU A 331 17.04 6.69 -9.23
N PRO A 332 16.85 6.50 -10.54
CA PRO A 332 17.74 5.66 -11.31
C PRO A 332 19.13 6.32 -11.40
N ASP A 333 20.15 5.49 -11.53
CA ASP A 333 21.49 5.99 -11.84
C ASP A 333 21.47 6.60 -13.25
N VAL A 334 21.68 7.90 -13.31
CA VAL A 334 21.76 8.67 -14.54
C VAL A 334 23.16 9.25 -14.62
N GLY A 335 23.73 9.33 -15.81
CA GLY A 335 25.05 9.95 -15.97
C GLY A 335 25.06 11.39 -15.42
N ASP A 336 26.23 11.89 -15.05
CA ASP A 336 26.42 13.19 -14.37
C ASP A 336 25.81 14.40 -15.14
N GLN A 337 25.47 14.22 -16.42
CA GLN A 337 24.87 15.24 -17.28
C GLN A 337 23.35 15.38 -17.12
N PHE A 338 22.67 14.47 -16.43
CA PHE A 338 21.22 14.51 -16.26
C PHE A 338 20.82 14.83 -14.81
N PRO A 339 19.87 15.75 -14.57
CA PRO A 339 19.41 16.06 -13.22
C PRO A 339 18.75 14.83 -12.58
N GLY A 340 19.34 14.30 -11.50
CA GLY A 340 18.90 13.05 -10.88
C GLY A 340 17.41 13.00 -10.49
N LEU A 341 16.83 14.14 -10.11
CA LEU A 341 15.41 14.24 -9.72
C LEU A 341 14.43 14.15 -10.91
N TRP A 342 14.88 14.46 -12.13
CA TRP A 342 14.02 14.40 -13.32
C TRP A 342 13.76 12.97 -13.81
N ALA A 343 14.62 12.04 -13.41
CA ALA A 343 14.44 10.62 -13.70
C ALA A 343 13.70 9.90 -12.56
N ALA A 344 13.26 10.63 -11.53
CA ALA A 344 12.51 10.07 -10.43
C ALA A 344 11.25 9.35 -10.94
N LYS A 345 11.02 8.14 -10.43
CA LYS A 345 9.81 7.37 -10.69
C LYS A 345 9.12 7.05 -9.38
N CYS A 346 7.85 7.44 -9.27
CA CYS A 346 7.02 7.02 -8.16
C CYS A 346 6.44 5.65 -8.46
N ALA A 347 6.44 4.75 -7.48
CA ALA A 347 5.92 3.42 -7.70
C ALA A 347 5.27 2.84 -6.45
N LEU A 348 4.24 2.01 -6.68
CA LEU A 348 3.46 1.39 -5.62
C LEU A 348 4.23 0.22 -5.02
N VAL A 349 4.47 0.26 -3.70
CA VAL A 349 5.25 -0.77 -2.99
C VAL A 349 4.44 -1.52 -1.95
N LYS A 350 3.28 -1.01 -1.54
CA LYS A 350 2.39 -1.71 -0.61
C LYS A 350 1.34 -2.50 -1.39
N PRO A 351 1.10 -3.77 -1.06
CA PRO A 351 -0.03 -4.51 -1.60
C PRO A 351 -1.34 -3.89 -1.10
N GLY A 352 -2.41 -4.08 -1.87
CA GLY A 352 -3.76 -3.72 -1.44
C GLY A 352 -4.17 -4.49 -0.20
N GLN A 353 -5.10 -3.97 0.57
CA GLN A 353 -5.74 -4.66 1.70
C GLN A 353 -7.14 -5.17 1.36
N ALA A 354 -7.65 -4.95 0.15
CA ALA A 354 -8.95 -5.48 -0.24
C ALA A 354 -8.97 -7.01 -0.21
N TYR A 355 -10.10 -7.54 0.25
CA TYR A 355 -10.44 -8.94 0.19
C TYR A 355 -11.83 -9.07 -0.45
N PRO A 356 -11.98 -9.89 -1.51
CA PRO A 356 -13.27 -10.11 -2.13
C PRO A 356 -14.14 -10.96 -1.20
N LEU A 357 -15.26 -10.40 -0.79
CA LEU A 357 -16.28 -11.11 -0.07
C LEU A 357 -17.09 -11.97 -1.04
N LYS A 358 -17.12 -13.28 -0.80
CA LYS A 358 -17.89 -14.24 -1.60
C LYS A 358 -19.29 -14.41 -1.02
N ILE A 359 -20.24 -13.63 -1.52
CA ILE A 359 -21.65 -13.87 -1.24
C ILE A 359 -22.14 -14.93 -2.23
N LYS A 360 -22.42 -16.15 -1.75
CA LYS A 360 -22.78 -17.33 -2.58
C LYS A 360 -23.92 -17.12 -3.58
N SER A 361 -24.69 -16.06 -3.42
CA SER A 361 -25.95 -15.86 -4.09
C SER A 361 -25.99 -14.66 -5.05
N THR A 362 -24.84 -14.00 -5.27
CA THR A 362 -24.73 -12.89 -6.23
C THR A 362 -23.38 -12.92 -6.95
N GLU A 363 -23.40 -12.45 -8.20
CA GLU A 363 -22.19 -12.19 -8.99
C GLU A 363 -21.53 -10.84 -8.63
N GLN A 364 -22.22 -10.02 -7.83
CA GLN A 364 -21.66 -8.75 -7.35
C GLN A 364 -20.48 -9.02 -6.41
N LYS A 365 -19.37 -8.36 -6.71
CA LYS A 365 -18.15 -8.42 -5.88
C LYS A 365 -18.21 -7.31 -4.85
N TYR A 366 -18.22 -7.70 -3.59
CA TYR A 366 -18.04 -6.78 -2.48
C TYR A 366 -16.61 -6.91 -1.99
N PHE A 367 -16.05 -5.81 -1.53
CA PHE A 367 -14.71 -5.79 -0.98
C PHE A 367 -14.76 -5.36 0.47
N ILE A 368 -14.03 -6.08 1.31
CA ILE A 368 -13.77 -5.67 2.69
C ILE A 368 -12.28 -5.37 2.80
N ARG A 369 -11.91 -4.54 3.75
CA ARG A 369 -10.50 -4.23 4.01
C ARG A 369 -9.96 -5.18 5.07
N LEU A 370 -8.80 -5.77 4.81
CA LEU A 370 -8.03 -6.51 5.81
C LEU A 370 -7.14 -5.55 6.61
N GLY A 371 -7.07 -5.78 7.91
CA GLY A 371 -6.21 -5.06 8.83
C GLY A 371 -7.00 -4.20 9.78
N ARG A 372 -6.35 -3.73 10.83
CA ARG A 372 -6.89 -2.66 11.67
C ARG A 372 -7.04 -1.40 10.82
N ILE A 373 -8.19 -0.73 10.94
CA ILE A 373 -8.43 0.56 10.30
C ILE A 373 -8.13 1.64 11.32
N ASP A 374 -6.98 2.28 11.19
CA ASP A 374 -6.68 3.48 11.94
C ASP A 374 -7.32 4.70 11.26
N PRO A 375 -7.82 5.69 12.02
CA PRO A 375 -8.31 6.95 11.46
C PRO A 375 -7.26 7.59 10.56
N SER A 376 -7.66 7.93 9.33
CA SER A 376 -6.73 8.45 8.33
C SER A 376 -7.45 9.43 7.40
N PRO A 377 -6.85 10.60 7.09
CA PRO A 377 -7.44 11.54 6.14
C PRO A 377 -7.45 11.00 4.71
N PHE A 378 -6.73 9.91 4.42
CA PHE A 378 -6.71 9.26 3.11
C PHE A 378 -7.88 8.29 2.89
N LEU A 379 -8.74 8.13 3.90
CA LEU A 379 -9.95 7.33 3.81
C LEU A 379 -11.17 8.25 3.88
N PRO A 380 -12.16 8.07 2.99
CA PRO A 380 -13.48 8.65 3.15
C PRO A 380 -14.03 8.49 4.56
N GLU A 381 -14.77 9.49 5.02
CA GLU A 381 -15.51 9.40 6.27
C GLU A 381 -16.49 8.20 6.23
N GLY A 382 -16.66 7.52 7.37
CA GLY A 382 -17.52 6.33 7.46
C GLY A 382 -16.88 5.01 6.99
N MET A 383 -15.82 5.04 6.17
CA MET A 383 -15.22 3.83 5.59
C MET A 383 -14.53 2.89 6.58
N GLY A 384 -14.27 3.36 7.82
CA GLY A 384 -13.65 2.57 8.89
C GLY A 384 -14.63 1.98 9.91
N ALA A 385 -15.90 2.39 9.86
CA ALA A 385 -16.88 2.00 10.86
C ALA A 385 -17.60 0.72 10.42
N HIS A 386 -16.88 -0.41 10.40
CA HIS A 386 -17.53 -1.70 10.57
C HIS A 386 -18.30 -1.64 11.90
N SER A 387 -19.61 -1.46 11.82
CA SER A 387 -20.45 -1.41 13.00
C SER A 387 -21.13 -2.76 13.16
N PHE A 388 -21.00 -3.33 14.35
CA PHE A 388 -21.75 -4.50 14.77
C PHE A 388 -22.72 -4.06 15.84
N GLY A 389 -23.85 -4.74 15.91
CA GLY A 389 -24.84 -4.42 16.92
C GLY A 389 -25.84 -5.54 17.11
N ILE A 390 -26.73 -5.30 18.05
CA ILE A 390 -27.87 -6.15 18.33
C ILE A 390 -29.11 -5.33 17.98
N GLY A 391 -30.03 -5.96 17.23
CA GLY A 391 -31.24 -5.30 16.78
C GLY A 391 -32.42 -6.26 16.69
N SER A 392 -33.57 -5.70 16.32
CA SER A 392 -34.77 -6.47 16.04
C SER A 392 -35.03 -6.46 14.54
N VAL A 393 -35.06 -7.64 13.92
CA VAL A 393 -35.35 -7.80 12.49
C VAL A 393 -36.82 -8.19 12.33
N ARG A 394 -37.58 -7.42 11.54
CA ARG A 394 -38.95 -7.78 11.15
C ARG A 394 -38.97 -8.10 9.66
N ILE A 395 -39.31 -9.33 9.31
CA ILE A 395 -39.54 -9.72 7.91
C ILE A 395 -40.94 -9.24 7.52
N ARG A 396 -41.05 -8.41 6.49
CA ARG A 396 -42.34 -7.94 5.95
C ARG A 396 -42.83 -8.82 4.80
N ASN A 397 -41.91 -9.23 3.94
CA ASN A 397 -42.25 -9.99 2.75
C ASN A 397 -41.15 -11.01 2.41
N VAL A 398 -41.57 -12.11 1.78
CA VAL A 398 -40.69 -13.16 1.25
C VAL A 398 -40.98 -13.27 -0.23
N VAL A 399 -40.08 -12.75 -1.06
CA VAL A 399 -40.23 -12.62 -2.50
C VAL A 399 -39.46 -13.74 -3.19
N SER A 400 -40.12 -14.44 -4.11
CA SER A 400 -39.45 -15.40 -5.00
C SER A 400 -39.05 -14.70 -6.29
N GLU A 401 -37.78 -14.82 -6.65
CA GLU A 401 -37.17 -14.22 -7.84
C GLU A 401 -36.47 -15.29 -8.68
N ALA A 402 -36.02 -14.92 -9.88
CA ALA A 402 -35.31 -15.84 -10.78
C ALA A 402 -34.05 -16.44 -10.12
N ASP A 403 -33.35 -15.64 -9.31
CA ASP A 403 -32.06 -16.01 -8.71
C ASP A 403 -32.17 -16.59 -7.28
N GLY A 404 -33.39 -16.67 -6.73
CA GLY A 404 -33.63 -17.26 -5.40
C GLY A 404 -34.73 -16.55 -4.61
N ILE A 405 -34.58 -16.52 -3.30
CA ILE A 405 -35.53 -15.90 -2.36
C ILE A 405 -34.92 -14.63 -1.79
N ALA A 406 -35.65 -13.52 -1.91
CA ALA A 406 -35.30 -12.24 -1.30
C ALA A 406 -36.27 -11.92 -0.16
N LEU A 407 -35.76 -11.34 0.93
CA LEU A 407 -36.54 -10.87 2.07
C LEU A 407 -36.61 -9.35 2.03
N GLU A 408 -37.81 -8.80 2.21
CA GLU A 408 -37.98 -7.38 2.52
C GLU A 408 -38.31 -7.24 3.98
N GLY A 409 -37.63 -6.34 4.67
CA GLY A 409 -37.76 -6.24 6.11
C GLY A 409 -37.36 -4.89 6.68
N THR A 410 -37.29 -4.87 8.00
CA THR A 410 -36.86 -3.72 8.78
C THR A 410 -35.96 -4.17 9.89
N LEU A 411 -34.79 -3.57 9.97
CA LEU A 411 -33.91 -3.66 11.13
C LEU A 411 -34.19 -2.45 12.03
N VAL A 412 -34.41 -2.71 13.32
CA VAL A 412 -34.43 -1.69 14.37
C VAL A 412 -33.25 -1.97 15.29
N ALA A 413 -32.23 -1.12 15.25
CA ALA A 413 -31.04 -1.26 16.09
C ALA A 413 -31.28 -0.75 17.51
N GLU A 414 -30.55 -1.30 18.49
CA GLU A 414 -30.49 -0.76 19.85
C GLU A 414 -29.79 0.61 19.87
N ASP A 415 -28.75 0.78 19.04
CA ASP A 415 -27.97 2.00 18.89
C ASP A 415 -28.22 2.73 17.55
N TYR A 416 -27.53 3.85 17.33
CA TYR A 416 -27.61 4.64 16.09
C TYR A 416 -27.14 3.82 14.87
N LEU A 417 -27.93 3.84 13.78
CA LEU A 417 -27.58 3.28 12.49
C LEU A 417 -27.03 4.39 11.58
N GLY A 418 -25.71 4.51 11.51
CA GLY A 418 -25.05 5.34 10.49
C GLY A 418 -24.91 4.58 9.18
N LEU A 419 -26.03 4.36 8.48
CA LEU A 419 -26.08 3.61 7.22
C LEU A 419 -26.04 4.55 6.01
N ASP A 420 -25.13 4.29 5.08
CA ASP A 420 -25.17 4.84 3.73
C ASP A 420 -26.09 3.98 2.83
N PRO A 421 -26.81 4.55 1.85
CA PRO A 421 -27.62 3.79 0.89
C PRO A 421 -26.86 2.67 0.15
N HIS A 422 -25.54 2.78 0.05
CA HIS A 422 -24.71 1.79 -0.62
C HIS A 422 -24.17 0.70 0.31
N ASP A 423 -24.31 0.85 1.63
CA ASP A 423 -23.81 -0.13 2.59
C ASP A 423 -24.53 -1.47 2.48
N LEU A 424 -23.78 -2.53 2.78
CA LEU A 424 -24.30 -3.88 2.87
C LEU A 424 -24.60 -4.21 4.34
N LEU A 425 -25.85 -4.53 4.62
CA LEU A 425 -26.28 -5.03 5.91
C LEU A 425 -26.19 -6.55 5.92
N TRP A 426 -25.50 -7.09 6.92
CA TRP A 426 -25.48 -8.52 7.21
C TRP A 426 -26.18 -8.80 8.54
N PHE A 427 -26.94 -9.88 8.62
CA PHE A 427 -27.59 -10.30 9.88
C PHE A 427 -27.85 -11.80 9.92
N LYS A 428 -27.99 -12.35 11.14
CA LYS A 428 -28.39 -13.75 11.37
C LYS A 428 -29.78 -13.84 11.97
N LEU A 429 -30.60 -14.76 11.43
CA LEU A 429 -31.91 -15.09 11.98
C LEU A 429 -31.93 -16.54 12.48
N PRO A 430 -32.41 -16.79 13.72
CA PRO A 430 -32.70 -18.13 14.18
C PRO A 430 -34.00 -18.62 13.55
N LEU A 431 -33.93 -19.62 12.67
CA LEU A 431 -35.08 -20.19 11.96
C LEU A 431 -35.10 -21.71 12.19
N SER A 432 -36.02 -22.15 13.06
CA SER A 432 -36.11 -23.55 13.49
C SER A 432 -34.81 -24.02 14.18
N GLU A 433 -34.21 -25.12 13.74
CA GLU A 433 -32.93 -25.64 14.29
C GLU A 433 -31.69 -25.02 13.62
N GLU A 434 -31.86 -24.16 12.61
CA GLU A 434 -30.77 -23.56 11.85
C GLU A 434 -30.66 -22.04 12.09
N ARG A 435 -29.45 -21.51 11.96
CA ARG A 435 -29.19 -20.06 11.93
C ARG A 435 -28.89 -19.67 10.49
N LEU A 436 -29.76 -18.87 9.90
CA LEU A 436 -29.62 -18.42 8.52
C LEU A 436 -28.97 -17.05 8.49
N GLU A 437 -28.05 -16.87 7.54
CA GLU A 437 -27.34 -15.61 7.31
C GLU A 437 -27.91 -14.93 6.07
N PHE A 438 -28.08 -13.62 6.16
CA PHE A 438 -28.60 -12.81 5.07
C PHE A 438 -27.73 -11.59 4.84
N TYR A 439 -27.62 -11.19 3.59
CA TYR A 439 -26.97 -9.96 3.13
C TYR A 439 -28.02 -9.10 2.47
N ALA A 440 -28.05 -7.80 2.74
CA ALA A 440 -29.12 -6.92 2.31
C ALA A 440 -28.66 -5.51 1.99
N HIS A 441 -29.30 -4.92 0.99
CA HIS A 441 -29.17 -3.51 0.65
C HIS A 441 -30.23 -2.69 1.37
N VAL A 442 -29.85 -1.50 1.81
CA VAL A 442 -30.78 -0.50 2.35
C VAL A 442 -31.30 0.32 1.19
N TYR A 443 -32.61 0.27 0.94
CA TYR A 443 -33.18 0.79 -0.32
C TYR A 443 -34.17 1.95 -0.15
N LYS A 444 -34.25 2.54 1.05
CA LYS A 444 -35.00 3.78 1.34
C LYS A 444 -34.31 4.55 2.46
N GLU A 445 -34.41 5.88 2.44
CA GLU A 445 -34.00 6.75 3.55
C GLU A 445 -34.47 6.16 4.88
N ALA A 446 -33.57 6.15 5.85
CA ALA A 446 -33.84 5.63 7.19
C ALA A 446 -35.12 6.29 7.75
N VAL A 447 -36.06 5.47 8.21
CA VAL A 447 -37.34 5.95 8.78
C VAL A 447 -37.12 6.71 10.09
N GLY A 448 -35.95 6.50 10.70
CA GLY A 448 -35.39 7.24 11.82
C GLY A 448 -33.95 6.79 12.08
N PRO A 449 -33.24 7.39 13.05
CA PRO A 449 -31.80 7.19 13.28
C PRO A 449 -31.41 5.76 13.72
N ARG A 450 -32.37 4.86 13.93
CA ARG A 450 -32.17 3.47 14.36
C ARG A 450 -32.95 2.46 13.52
N GLU A 451 -33.63 2.90 12.45
CA GLU A 451 -34.49 2.04 11.64
C GLU A 451 -34.05 2.06 10.17
N ALA A 452 -33.73 0.87 9.65
CA ALA A 452 -33.35 0.68 8.26
C ALA A 452 -34.29 -0.31 7.58
N ARG A 453 -34.79 0.06 6.40
CA ARG A 453 -35.53 -0.85 5.52
C ARG A 453 -34.55 -1.52 4.58
N PHE A 454 -34.57 -2.83 4.56
CA PHE A 454 -33.60 -3.62 3.81
C PHE A 454 -34.31 -4.59 2.87
N ARG A 455 -33.64 -4.90 1.75
CA ARG A 455 -33.97 -5.99 0.85
C ARG A 455 -32.76 -6.90 0.74
N THR A 456 -32.92 -8.18 1.03
CA THR A 456 -31.81 -9.11 0.93
C THR A 456 -31.43 -9.36 -0.51
N VAL A 457 -30.16 -9.62 -0.75
CA VAL A 457 -29.68 -10.28 -1.96
C VAL A 457 -30.45 -11.62 -2.06
N PRO A 458 -30.99 -11.98 -3.24
CA PRO A 458 -31.66 -13.25 -3.43
C PRO A 458 -30.75 -14.40 -3.01
N ALA A 459 -31.27 -15.40 -2.31
CA ALA A 459 -30.52 -16.56 -1.85
C ALA A 459 -31.21 -17.87 -2.25
N LYS A 460 -30.43 -18.87 -2.67
CA LYS A 460 -30.93 -20.23 -2.91
C LYS A 460 -31.13 -20.94 -1.57
N LEU A 461 -32.38 -21.12 -1.18
CA LEU A 461 -32.80 -21.73 0.08
C LEU A 461 -33.62 -22.99 -0.21
N SER A 462 -33.61 -23.96 0.72
CA SER A 462 -34.45 -25.16 0.60
C SER A 462 -35.94 -24.84 0.79
N ASP A 463 -36.82 -25.61 0.16
CA ASP A 463 -38.27 -25.39 0.24
C ASP A 463 -38.80 -25.38 1.69
N SER A 464 -38.20 -26.18 2.58
CA SER A 464 -38.53 -26.20 4.01
C SER A 464 -38.19 -24.89 4.72
N VAL A 465 -37.04 -24.30 4.39
CA VAL A 465 -36.62 -22.98 4.89
C VAL A 465 -37.54 -21.89 4.36
N VAL A 466 -37.88 -21.92 3.07
CA VAL A 466 -38.78 -20.95 2.45
C VAL A 466 -40.17 -20.99 3.08
N ALA A 467 -40.71 -22.19 3.32
CA ALA A 467 -41.99 -22.36 3.99
C ALA A 467 -41.96 -21.80 5.43
N SER A 468 -40.87 -22.02 6.16
CA SER A 468 -40.68 -21.47 7.51
C SER A 468 -40.59 -19.94 7.49
N LEU A 469 -39.83 -19.35 6.56
CA LEU A 469 -39.73 -17.90 6.37
C LEU A 469 -41.08 -17.26 6.06
N LYS A 470 -41.89 -17.89 5.20
CA LYS A 470 -43.25 -17.42 4.89
C LYS A 470 -44.18 -17.48 6.11
N ARG A 471 -44.05 -18.52 6.95
CA ARG A 471 -44.85 -18.67 8.17
C ARG A 471 -44.55 -17.58 9.22
N VAL A 472 -43.29 -17.16 9.30
CA VAL A 472 -42.83 -16.15 10.27
C VAL A 472 -42.82 -14.73 9.68
N ALA A 473 -43.26 -14.54 8.44
CA ALA A 473 -43.44 -13.21 7.87
C ALA A 473 -44.42 -12.39 8.74
N GLY A 474 -44.04 -11.16 9.07
CA GLY A 474 -44.73 -10.28 10.01
C GLY A 474 -44.25 -10.40 11.47
N THR A 475 -43.53 -11.46 11.83
CA THR A 475 -42.96 -11.61 13.18
C THR A 475 -41.66 -10.82 13.35
N VAL A 476 -41.32 -10.51 14.60
CA VAL A 476 -40.08 -9.82 14.97
C VAL A 476 -39.10 -10.83 15.54
N PHE A 477 -37.87 -10.81 15.05
CA PHE A 477 -36.73 -11.54 15.58
C PHE A 477 -35.93 -10.61 16.50
N PRO A 478 -36.18 -10.62 17.83
CA PRO A 478 -35.46 -9.78 18.76
C PRO A 478 -34.01 -10.26 18.93
N LYS A 479 -33.12 -9.35 19.31
CA LYS A 479 -31.72 -9.64 19.61
C LYS A 479 -30.96 -10.34 18.46
N SER A 480 -31.31 -10.02 17.23
CA SER A 480 -30.62 -10.48 16.04
C SER A 480 -29.29 -9.72 15.91
N PRO A 481 -28.14 -10.41 15.86
CA PRO A 481 -26.88 -9.75 15.59
C PRO A 481 -26.88 -9.26 14.14
N TYR A 482 -26.35 -8.06 13.94
CA TYR A 482 -26.15 -7.48 12.62
C TYR A 482 -24.76 -6.85 12.52
N GLU A 483 -24.27 -6.73 11.29
CA GLU A 483 -23.07 -6.00 10.92
C GLU A 483 -23.36 -5.12 9.71
N ILE A 484 -22.75 -3.95 9.66
CA ILE A 484 -22.81 -3.02 8.52
C ILE A 484 -21.44 -2.98 7.87
N TRP A 485 -21.42 -3.31 6.59
CA TRP A 485 -20.21 -3.37 5.79
C TRP A 485 -20.28 -2.28 4.73
N PRO A 486 -19.39 -1.27 4.78
CA PRO A 486 -19.38 -0.23 3.78
C PRO A 486 -19.05 -0.82 2.40
N LEU A 487 -19.69 -0.31 1.34
CA LEU A 487 -19.38 -0.76 -0.01
C LEU A 487 -18.04 -0.17 -0.45
N LEU A 488 -16.98 -0.96 -0.29
CA LEU A 488 -15.63 -0.54 -0.66
C LEU A 488 -15.38 -0.85 -2.13
N SER A 489 -14.83 0.11 -2.88
CA SER A 489 -14.48 -0.05 -4.30
C SER A 489 -13.37 0.92 -4.72
N SER A 490 -12.93 0.89 -5.97
CA SER A 490 -11.84 1.76 -6.49
C SER A 490 -12.03 3.28 -6.32
N PRO A 491 -13.26 3.85 -6.25
CA PRO A 491 -13.46 5.25 -5.83
C PRO A 491 -12.82 5.59 -4.47
N CYS A 492 -12.72 4.64 -3.54
CA CYS A 492 -12.00 4.84 -2.28
C CYS A 492 -10.51 5.11 -2.52
N ASP A 493 -9.90 4.39 -3.48
CA ASP A 493 -8.51 4.59 -3.87
C ASP A 493 -8.31 5.94 -4.58
N LEU A 494 -9.28 6.36 -5.40
CA LEU A 494 -9.26 7.68 -6.02
C LEU A 494 -9.36 8.80 -5.00
N PHE A 495 -10.22 8.67 -3.98
CA PHE A 495 -10.26 9.66 -2.90
C PHE A 495 -8.88 9.77 -2.25
N ALA A 496 -8.25 8.65 -1.91
CA ALA A 496 -6.91 8.66 -1.32
C ALA A 496 -5.88 9.34 -2.22
N LEU A 497 -5.94 9.13 -3.55
CA LEU A 497 -5.14 9.82 -4.55
C LEU A 497 -5.44 11.32 -4.63
N GLY A 498 -6.70 11.73 -4.53
CA GLY A 498 -7.11 13.13 -4.44
C GLY A 498 -6.54 13.82 -3.20
N VAL A 499 -6.62 13.16 -2.03
CA VAL A 499 -6.01 13.68 -0.79
C VAL A 499 -4.50 13.78 -0.92
N MET A 500 -3.84 12.81 -1.56
CA MET A 500 -2.41 12.90 -1.85
C MET A 500 -2.08 14.04 -2.82
N ALA A 501 -2.91 14.29 -3.82
CA ALA A 501 -2.75 15.44 -4.72
C ALA A 501 -2.87 16.77 -3.96
N VAL A 502 -3.85 16.90 -3.06
CA VAL A 502 -3.96 18.05 -2.14
C VAL A 502 -2.71 18.19 -1.28
N ARG A 503 -2.23 17.08 -0.68
CA ARG A 503 -0.98 17.09 0.10
C ARG A 503 0.23 17.54 -0.73
N MET A 504 0.31 17.15 -1.99
CA MET A 504 1.46 17.47 -2.85
C MET A 504 1.42 18.92 -3.34
N LEU A 505 0.24 19.40 -3.74
CA LEU A 505 0.08 20.69 -4.43
C LEU A 505 -0.29 21.83 -3.49
N LEU A 506 -1.18 21.58 -2.53
CA LEU A 506 -1.80 22.61 -1.69
C LEU A 506 -1.33 22.59 -0.23
N ALA A 507 -0.48 21.63 0.15
CA ALA A 507 0.09 21.54 1.49
C ALA A 507 1.60 21.29 1.46
N ASN A 508 2.27 21.64 2.56
CA ASN A 508 3.66 21.29 2.84
C ASN A 508 3.81 20.77 4.28
N SER A 509 5.05 20.55 4.73
CA SER A 509 5.30 20.03 6.07
C SER A 509 4.83 20.92 7.24
N LYS A 510 4.54 22.21 6.98
CA LYS A 510 4.00 23.16 7.98
C LYS A 510 2.48 23.28 7.95
N SER A 511 1.83 22.70 6.95
CA SER A 511 0.39 22.74 6.76
C SER A 511 -0.33 21.74 7.66
N ASN A 512 -1.54 22.07 8.09
CA ASN A 512 -2.47 21.11 8.69
C ASN A 512 -3.33 20.49 7.58
N LEU A 513 -2.92 19.32 7.08
CA LEU A 513 -3.58 18.65 5.95
C LEU A 513 -5.09 18.44 6.16
N PRO A 514 -5.58 17.95 7.32
CA PRO A 514 -7.01 17.87 7.60
C PRO A 514 -7.79 19.18 7.38
N VAL A 515 -7.23 20.32 7.79
CA VAL A 515 -7.89 21.62 7.62
C VAL A 515 -7.96 22.00 6.15
N ILE A 516 -6.85 21.88 5.42
CA ILE A 516 -6.81 22.15 3.98
C ILE A 516 -7.76 21.22 3.23
N LEU A 517 -7.81 19.95 3.62
CA LEU A 517 -8.71 18.98 3.00
C LEU A 517 -10.18 19.36 3.19
N ASP A 518 -10.60 19.75 4.39
CA ASP A 518 -11.98 20.21 4.62
C ASP A 518 -12.32 21.44 3.77
N GLU A 519 -11.40 22.40 3.67
CA GLU A 519 -11.58 23.58 2.81
C GLU A 519 -11.68 23.22 1.33
N VAL A 520 -10.84 22.29 0.84
CA VAL A 520 -10.90 21.79 -0.54
C VAL A 520 -12.19 21.01 -0.81
N LEU A 521 -12.66 20.19 0.15
CA LEU A 521 -13.94 19.49 0.03
C LEU A 521 -15.11 20.48 0.04
N SER A 522 -15.04 21.54 0.85
CA SER A 522 -16.01 22.64 0.85
C SER A 522 -16.05 23.36 -0.49
N LEU A 523 -14.89 23.65 -1.09
CA LEU A 523 -14.78 24.19 -2.44
C LEU A 523 -15.41 23.24 -3.48
N GLY A 524 -15.13 21.94 -3.38
CA GLY A 524 -15.72 20.91 -4.25
C GLY A 524 -17.25 20.89 -4.17
N ARG A 525 -17.82 20.97 -2.96
CA ARG A 525 -19.28 21.06 -2.74
C ARG A 525 -19.87 22.31 -3.42
N ARG A 526 -19.27 23.49 -3.22
CA ARG A 526 -19.73 24.74 -3.88
C ARG A 526 -19.71 24.64 -5.40
N LEU A 527 -18.71 23.96 -5.97
CA LEU A 527 -18.63 23.73 -7.42
C LEU A 527 -19.64 22.69 -7.92
N GLY A 528 -20.07 21.76 -7.08
CA GLY A 528 -21.10 20.76 -7.39
C GLY A 528 -22.54 21.27 -7.29
N GLU A 529 -22.80 22.37 -6.58
CA GLU A 529 -24.16 22.90 -6.34
C GLU A 529 -24.86 23.46 -7.59
N GLU A 530 -24.12 23.99 -8.56
CA GLU A 530 -24.73 24.47 -9.81
C GLU A 530 -24.67 23.38 -10.89
N PRO A 531 -25.81 22.96 -11.46
CA PRO A 531 -25.84 22.00 -12.58
C PRO A 531 -25.23 22.65 -13.83
N GLY A 532 -23.93 22.43 -14.04
CA GLY A 532 -23.16 22.97 -15.16
C GLY A 532 -22.96 21.96 -16.30
N GLN A 533 -22.82 22.46 -17.53
CA GLN A 533 -22.32 21.69 -18.67
C GLN A 533 -20.90 21.16 -18.36
N GLU A 534 -20.61 19.90 -18.71
CA GLU A 534 -19.36 19.17 -18.41
C GLU A 534 -18.05 19.92 -18.74
N ASN A 535 -18.09 20.90 -19.65
CA ASN A 535 -16.91 21.64 -20.13
C ASN A 535 -16.68 23.00 -19.45
N SER A 536 -17.38 23.30 -18.33
CA SER A 536 -17.37 24.63 -17.70
C SER A 536 -16.58 24.71 -16.38
N PHE A 537 -15.87 23.66 -15.97
CA PHE A 537 -15.28 23.59 -14.63
C PHE A 537 -14.24 24.69 -14.35
N VAL A 538 -13.17 24.78 -15.14
CA VAL A 538 -12.08 25.76 -14.90
C VAL A 538 -12.60 27.21 -14.92
N PRO A 539 -13.45 27.63 -15.87
CA PRO A 539 -14.09 28.95 -15.81
C PRO A 539 -14.91 29.20 -14.55
N ARG A 540 -15.65 28.19 -14.05
CA ARG A 540 -16.44 28.29 -12.81
C ARG A 540 -15.53 28.42 -11.57
N LEU A 541 -14.48 27.61 -11.49
CA LEU A 541 -13.46 27.72 -10.44
C LEU A 541 -12.86 29.13 -10.43
N LYS A 542 -12.43 29.63 -11.60
CA LYS A 542 -11.89 31.00 -11.75
C LYS A 542 -12.88 32.05 -11.25
N SER A 543 -14.12 32.01 -11.72
CA SER A 543 -15.14 32.97 -11.28
C SER A 543 -15.43 32.89 -9.78
N LEU A 544 -15.29 31.72 -9.16
CA LEU A 544 -15.53 31.53 -7.73
C LEU A 544 -14.38 32.10 -6.90
N ILE A 545 -13.13 31.77 -7.24
CA ILE A 545 -11.94 32.25 -6.51
C ILE A 545 -11.70 33.75 -6.70
N GLU A 546 -12.09 34.34 -7.84
CA GLU A 546 -12.02 35.79 -8.05
C GLU A 546 -12.96 36.58 -7.13
N ARG A 547 -14.04 35.94 -6.65
CA ARG A 547 -15.02 36.54 -5.74
C ARG A 547 -14.68 36.33 -4.27
N ASP A 548 -13.79 35.39 -3.95
CA ASP A 548 -13.48 34.97 -2.59
C ASP A 548 -11.96 34.86 -2.40
N GLN A 549 -11.37 35.89 -1.79
CA GLN A 549 -9.92 35.98 -1.56
C GLN A 549 -9.40 34.79 -0.74
N HIS A 550 -10.19 34.27 0.19
CA HIS A 550 -9.82 33.10 0.99
C HIS A 550 -9.65 31.87 0.11
N LEU A 551 -10.59 31.63 -0.81
CA LEU A 551 -10.47 30.52 -1.77
C LEU A 551 -9.31 30.72 -2.74
N LEU A 552 -9.05 31.95 -3.18
CA LEU A 552 -7.89 32.25 -4.01
C LEU A 552 -6.56 31.95 -3.29
N ASP A 553 -6.47 32.29 -2.00
CA ASP A 553 -5.29 32.01 -1.20
C ASP A 553 -5.14 30.52 -0.88
N LEU A 554 -6.24 29.82 -0.60
CA LEU A 554 -6.28 28.36 -0.45
C LEU A 554 -5.69 27.66 -1.68
N VAL A 555 -6.13 28.04 -2.88
CA VAL A 555 -5.65 27.40 -4.12
C VAL A 555 -4.34 27.98 -4.62
N SER A 556 -3.60 28.78 -3.86
CA SER A 556 -2.36 29.40 -4.35
C SER A 556 -1.15 28.48 -4.25
N PRO A 557 -0.14 28.61 -5.15
CA PRO A 557 1.03 27.72 -5.24
C PRO A 557 2.05 27.88 -4.10
N HIS A 558 1.78 28.74 -3.11
CA HIS A 558 2.68 29.03 -1.99
C HIS A 558 3.05 27.80 -1.15
N ALA A 559 2.22 26.76 -1.15
CA ALA A 559 2.49 25.51 -0.46
C ALA A 559 3.41 24.56 -1.24
N LEU A 560 3.78 24.85 -2.50
CA LEU A 560 4.68 23.99 -3.27
C LEU A 560 6.07 23.86 -2.63
N ILE A 561 6.52 24.91 -1.94
CA ILE A 561 7.82 24.99 -1.26
C ILE A 561 7.69 25.64 0.12
N GLU A 562 8.68 25.48 0.99
CA GLU A 562 8.77 26.20 2.26
C GLU A 562 9.55 27.52 2.13
N SER A 563 9.16 28.40 1.20
CA SER A 563 9.81 29.72 1.05
C SER A 563 9.32 30.75 2.07
N GLY A 564 8.12 30.57 2.62
CA GLY A 564 7.45 31.60 3.42
C GLY A 564 6.82 32.72 2.58
N ASP A 565 6.80 32.58 1.25
CA ASP A 565 6.19 33.56 0.36
C ASP A 565 4.67 33.66 0.63
N PRO A 566 4.11 34.87 0.70
CA PRO A 566 2.67 35.03 0.77
C PRO A 566 2.02 34.59 -0.55
N PRO A 567 0.73 34.19 -0.55
CA PRO A 567 0.03 33.72 -1.73
C PRO A 567 0.17 34.59 -3.00
N PRO A 568 0.07 35.95 -2.95
CA PRO A 568 0.24 36.80 -4.13
C PRO A 568 1.63 36.70 -4.76
N GLU A 569 2.67 36.58 -3.93
CA GLU A 569 4.05 36.48 -4.41
C GLU A 569 4.32 35.10 -5.03
N ALA A 570 3.78 34.03 -4.46
CA ALA A 570 3.91 32.71 -5.06
C ALA A 570 3.17 32.62 -6.41
N ARG A 571 1.99 33.27 -6.54
CA ARG A 571 1.24 33.35 -7.79
C ARG A 571 2.02 34.03 -8.92
N SER A 572 2.82 35.06 -8.62
CA SER A 572 3.63 35.74 -9.64
C SER A 572 4.84 34.93 -10.11
N LYS A 573 5.21 33.87 -9.38
CA LYS A 573 6.34 32.98 -9.67
C LYS A 573 5.95 31.75 -10.49
N ILE A 574 4.67 31.49 -10.73
CA ILE A 574 4.19 30.34 -11.50
C ILE A 574 3.32 30.80 -12.67
N ARG A 575 3.17 29.96 -13.70
CA ARG A 575 2.13 30.17 -14.71
C ARG A 575 0.75 29.87 -14.12
N PHE A 576 0.10 30.90 -13.59
CA PHE A 576 -1.09 30.76 -12.76
C PHE A 576 -2.28 30.12 -13.50
N GLU A 577 -2.44 30.34 -14.79
CA GLU A 577 -3.51 29.70 -15.58
C GLU A 577 -3.34 28.19 -15.63
N LEU A 578 -2.12 27.72 -15.88
CA LEU A 578 -1.79 26.29 -15.93
C LEU A 578 -1.90 25.65 -14.55
N TRP A 579 -1.54 26.39 -13.51
CA TRP A 579 -1.77 25.99 -12.13
C TRP A 579 -3.26 25.79 -11.82
N LEU A 580 -4.13 26.72 -12.21
CA LEU A 580 -5.58 26.61 -11.97
C LEU A 580 -6.24 25.49 -12.76
N GLU A 581 -5.77 25.18 -13.96
CA GLU A 581 -6.23 24.00 -14.71
C GLU A 581 -5.95 22.72 -13.92
N VAL A 582 -4.73 22.58 -13.37
CA VAL A 582 -4.37 21.44 -12.52
C VAL A 582 -5.26 21.35 -11.28
N ILE A 583 -5.49 22.47 -10.57
CA ILE A 583 -6.38 22.46 -9.41
C ILE A 583 -7.81 22.08 -9.81
N GLY A 584 -8.23 22.45 -11.01
CA GLY A 584 -9.55 22.09 -11.52
C GLY A 584 -9.71 20.61 -11.84
N ASP A 585 -8.70 20.00 -12.45
CA ASP A 585 -8.70 18.58 -12.82
C ASP A 585 -8.51 17.66 -11.60
N VAL A 586 -7.93 18.17 -10.51
CA VAL A 586 -7.75 17.43 -9.24
C VAL A 586 -9.03 17.42 -8.37
N SER A 587 -10.11 18.09 -8.81
CA SER A 587 -11.38 18.10 -8.07
C SER A 587 -12.03 16.70 -8.04
N PRO A 588 -12.41 16.17 -6.86
CA PRO A 588 -12.70 14.75 -6.64
C PRO A 588 -13.99 14.18 -7.28
N LEU A 589 -14.57 14.83 -8.30
CA LEU A 589 -15.95 14.57 -8.75
C LEU A 589 -16.11 14.04 -10.20
N ALA A 590 -15.04 13.68 -10.92
CA ALA A 590 -15.19 13.08 -12.26
C ALA A 590 -15.01 11.54 -12.20
N LEU A 591 -16.13 10.80 -12.14
CA LEU A 591 -16.15 9.34 -11.94
C LEU A 591 -16.81 8.56 -13.09
N GLU A 592 -16.20 8.52 -14.29
CA GLU A 592 -16.42 7.42 -15.26
C GLU A 592 -15.12 7.17 -16.05
N THR A 593 -14.69 5.91 -16.18
CA THR A 593 -13.28 5.49 -16.47
C THR A 593 -12.24 5.84 -15.39
N VAL A 594 -12.69 6.22 -14.18
CA VAL A 594 -12.01 6.30 -12.86
C VAL A 594 -10.56 6.83 -12.86
N PHE A 595 -9.61 6.12 -13.47
CA PHE A 595 -8.20 6.53 -13.56
C PHE A 595 -7.76 7.05 -14.93
N ASP A 596 -8.40 6.64 -16.03
CA ASP A 596 -7.93 6.91 -17.39
C ASP A 596 -7.95 8.40 -17.74
N ARG A 597 -9.08 9.06 -17.48
CA ARG A 597 -9.22 10.50 -17.71
C ARG A 597 -8.23 11.33 -16.86
N PRO A 598 -8.12 11.14 -15.54
CA PRO A 598 -7.10 11.84 -14.74
C PRO A 598 -5.67 11.63 -15.23
N ILE A 599 -5.32 10.42 -15.70
CA ILE A 599 -3.98 10.15 -16.25
C ILE A 599 -3.75 10.94 -17.55
N GLN A 600 -4.72 10.96 -18.47
CA GLN A 600 -4.61 11.68 -19.74
C GLN A 600 -4.52 13.20 -19.54
N GLU A 601 -5.29 13.74 -18.60
CA GLU A 601 -5.25 15.14 -18.21
C GLU A 601 -3.87 15.50 -17.63
N LEU A 602 -3.36 14.71 -16.67
CA LEU A 602 -2.02 14.89 -16.11
C LEU A 602 -0.91 14.79 -17.17
N GLU A 603 -1.02 13.86 -18.13
CA GLU A 603 -0.06 13.75 -19.24
C GLU A 603 -0.06 14.99 -20.14
N THR A 604 -1.24 15.49 -20.47
CA THR A 604 -1.40 16.71 -21.27
C THR A 604 -0.81 17.93 -20.55
N LEU A 605 -1.07 18.05 -19.26
CA LEU A 605 -0.52 19.11 -18.40
C LEU A 605 1.00 19.03 -18.29
N LEU A 606 1.56 17.83 -18.11
CA LEU A 606 3.01 17.61 -18.05
C LEU A 606 3.70 17.92 -19.37
N LEU A 607 3.08 17.61 -20.51
CA LEU A 607 3.60 17.98 -21.83
C LEU A 607 3.67 19.51 -21.97
N ARG A 608 2.61 20.22 -21.54
CA ARG A 608 2.59 21.69 -21.53
C ARG A 608 3.63 22.28 -20.58
N LEU A 609 3.75 21.77 -19.35
CA LEU A 609 4.79 22.21 -18.41
C LEU A 609 6.20 21.96 -18.93
N ARG A 610 6.45 20.81 -19.57
CA ARG A 610 7.74 20.51 -20.18
C ARG A 610 8.10 21.53 -21.28
N SER A 611 7.13 21.96 -22.07
CA SER A 611 7.36 23.00 -23.09
C SER A 611 7.68 24.39 -22.50
N VAL A 612 7.32 24.62 -21.23
CA VAL A 612 7.65 25.84 -20.48
C VAL A 612 9.05 25.76 -19.86
N LEU A 613 9.44 24.59 -19.37
CA LEU A 613 10.71 24.36 -18.68
C LEU A 613 11.89 24.13 -19.63
N ALA A 614 11.65 23.56 -20.80
CA ALA A 614 12.68 23.39 -21.82
C ALA A 614 12.84 24.71 -22.60
N PRO A 615 14.07 25.21 -22.83
CA PRO A 615 14.28 26.31 -23.74
C PRO A 615 13.66 25.96 -25.11
N SER A 616 12.93 26.91 -25.69
CA SER A 616 12.37 26.75 -27.03
C SER A 616 13.49 26.42 -28.02
N LEU A 617 13.15 25.79 -29.15
CA LEU A 617 14.10 25.63 -30.26
C LEU A 617 14.78 26.97 -30.59
N SER A 618 14.04 28.09 -30.55
CA SER A 618 14.61 29.42 -30.77
C SER A 618 15.62 29.85 -29.70
N ALA A 619 15.39 29.51 -28.42
CA ALA A 619 16.33 29.80 -27.34
C ALA A 619 17.60 28.92 -27.45
N ASN A 620 17.46 27.67 -27.90
CA ASN A 620 18.60 26.82 -28.21
C ASN A 620 19.38 27.30 -29.43
N ASP A 621 18.70 27.78 -30.47
CA ASP A 621 19.33 28.36 -31.66
C ASP A 621 20.07 29.67 -31.32
N GLU A 622 19.51 30.48 -30.42
CA GLU A 622 20.15 31.71 -29.92
C GLU A 622 21.39 31.39 -29.08
N ILE A 623 21.31 30.42 -28.17
CA ILE A 623 22.46 29.95 -27.38
C ILE A 623 23.54 29.34 -28.29
N ALA A 624 23.15 28.54 -29.28
CA ALA A 624 24.07 27.98 -30.26
C ALA A 624 24.75 29.07 -31.08
N GLY A 625 24.01 30.11 -31.49
CA GLY A 625 24.54 31.29 -32.17
C GLY A 625 25.62 32.01 -31.34
N VAL A 626 25.34 32.28 -30.07
CA VAL A 626 26.30 32.92 -29.15
C VAL A 626 27.54 32.07 -28.92
N LEU A 627 27.40 30.75 -28.77
CA LEU A 627 28.54 29.85 -28.61
C LEU A 627 29.41 29.79 -29.87
N LEU A 628 28.80 29.77 -31.06
CA LEU A 628 29.52 29.82 -32.33
C LEU A 628 30.25 31.15 -32.52
N GLU A 629 29.66 32.26 -32.10
CA GLU A 629 30.28 33.58 -32.19
C GLU A 629 31.47 33.74 -31.22
N GLN A 630 31.40 33.15 -30.03
CA GLN A 630 32.53 33.09 -29.09
C GLN A 630 33.67 32.19 -29.60
N LEU A 631 33.35 31.05 -30.23
CA LEU A 631 34.33 30.16 -30.84
C LEU A 631 34.96 30.72 -32.12
N ALA A 632 34.30 31.65 -32.81
CA ALA A 632 34.84 32.33 -33.98
C ALA A 632 35.75 33.52 -33.61
N ASN A 633 35.59 34.09 -32.42
CA ASN A 633 36.32 35.28 -31.96
C ASN A 633 37.45 34.99 -30.96
N GLY A 634 37.65 33.73 -30.57
CA GLY A 634 38.78 33.26 -29.75
C GLY A 634 39.64 32.28 -30.53
#